data_AF-A0A960SPZ5-F1
#
_entry.id   AF-A0A960SPZ5-F1
#
_cell.length_a   1.000
_cell.length_b   1.000
_cell.length_c   1.000
_cell.angle_alpha   90.00
_cell.angle_beta   90.00
_cell.angle_gamma   90.00
#
_symmetry.space_group_name_H-M   'P 1'
#
loop_
_entity.id
_entity.type
_entity.pdbx_description
1 polymer ?
#
loop_
_entity_poly.entity_id
_entity_poly.type
_entity_poly.pdbx_seq_one_letter_code
_entity_poly.pdbx_strand_id
1 'polypeptide(L)'
;MKTISSTPKEKRAIDRKAPSVARRLSAKPTFVVGSAFDVKGFCGRFQLIRPDLTRLTGYSQRSVDQWATGDTPSSPARKQLKEVARLFDALSDVMEAQDIGTWLKEPNPAFDGSTPLQVIERGENDRLWRMIYQLQTGEPL
;
A
#
# COMPACT_ATOMS: atom_id res chain seq x y z
N MET A 1 -44.80 26.35 -28.96
CA MET A 1 -43.53 27.06 -28.73
C MET A 1 -42.73 26.33 -27.65
N LYS A 2 -41.48 25.93 -27.97
CA LYS A 2 -40.33 25.48 -27.12
C LYS A 2 -40.45 24.10 -26.43
N THR A 3 -39.75 23.02 -26.87
CA THR A 3 -38.42 22.48 -26.43
C THR A 3 -38.22 22.49 -24.89
N ILE A 4 -37.63 21.50 -24.19
CA ILE A 4 -36.28 20.90 -24.30
C ILE A 4 -36.14 19.55 -23.51
N SER A 5 -35.50 18.53 -24.11
CA SER A 5 -34.48 17.53 -23.68
C SER A 5 -34.19 17.10 -22.20
N SER A 6 -33.88 15.78 -22.03
CA SER A 6 -32.72 15.14 -21.31
C SER A 6 -32.54 15.37 -19.78
N THR A 7 -32.06 14.51 -18.88
CA THR A 7 -31.25 13.26 -18.79
C THR A 7 -31.23 12.81 -17.30
N PRO A 8 -30.73 11.61 -16.90
CA PRO A 8 -30.75 11.12 -15.51
C PRO A 8 -29.67 11.75 -14.61
N LYS A 9 -30.04 11.94 -13.33
CA LYS A 9 -29.29 12.67 -12.30
C LYS A 9 -28.08 11.89 -11.75
N GLU A 10 -26.91 12.41 -12.11
CA GLU A 10 -25.70 12.60 -11.29
C GLU A 10 -24.94 11.40 -10.69
N LYS A 11 -23.77 11.18 -11.28
CA LYS A 11 -22.68 10.34 -10.82
C LYS A 11 -22.07 10.95 -9.55
N ARG A 12 -21.91 10.15 -8.48
CA ARG A 12 -21.06 10.53 -7.34
C ARG A 12 -19.61 10.65 -7.82
N ALA A 13 -19.17 11.89 -7.99
CA ALA A 13 -17.79 12.25 -8.25
C ALA A 13 -16.93 11.81 -7.06
N ILE A 14 -15.98 10.92 -7.34
CA ILE A 14 -14.86 10.66 -6.45
C ILE A 14 -14.03 11.94 -6.51
N ASP A 15 -14.02 12.67 -5.39
CA ASP A 15 -13.33 13.94 -5.21
C ASP A 15 -11.86 13.78 -5.62
N ARG A 16 -11.47 14.41 -6.72
CA ARG A 16 -10.11 14.39 -7.28
C ARG A 16 -9.19 15.30 -6.48
N LYS A 17 -8.95 14.99 -5.21
CA LYS A 17 -7.88 15.63 -4.45
C LYS A 17 -6.65 14.74 -4.50
N ALA A 18 -5.97 14.74 -5.65
CA ALA A 18 -4.61 14.23 -5.73
C ALA A 18 -3.74 15.07 -4.76
N PRO A 19 -3.16 14.48 -3.71
CA PRO A 19 -2.35 15.23 -2.77
C PRO A 19 -1.08 15.73 -3.47
N SER A 20 -0.86 17.04 -3.37
CA SER A 20 0.30 17.73 -3.94
C SER A 20 1.59 17.14 -3.37
N VAL A 21 2.38 16.50 -4.25
CA VAL A 21 3.63 15.81 -3.93
C VAL A 21 4.74 16.82 -3.65
N ALA A 22 4.68 17.49 -2.51
CA ALA A 22 5.78 18.31 -1.99
C ALA A 22 6.81 17.41 -1.32
N ARG A 23 7.71 16.89 -2.16
CA ARG A 23 8.90 16.08 -1.83
C ARG A 23 9.68 16.66 -0.63
N ARG A 24 9.41 16.16 0.57
CA ARG A 24 10.34 16.25 1.71
C ARG A 24 11.13 14.95 1.77
N LEU A 25 12.42 15.04 1.44
CA LEU A 25 13.40 13.98 1.68
C LEU A 25 13.67 13.87 3.19
N SER A 26 12.69 13.41 3.96
CA SER A 26 12.94 12.89 5.31
C SER A 26 13.61 11.53 5.17
N ALA A 27 14.70 11.31 5.92
CA ALA A 27 15.34 10.00 6.01
C ALA A 27 14.27 8.94 6.31
N LYS A 28 14.09 8.02 5.37
CA LYS A 28 13.00 7.06 5.45
C LYS A 28 13.29 6.04 6.56
N PRO A 29 12.31 5.72 7.41
CA PRO A 29 12.54 4.81 8.53
C PRO A 29 12.92 3.42 8.01
N THR A 30 14.00 2.85 8.57
CA THR A 30 14.42 1.48 8.25
C THR A 30 13.73 0.52 9.21
N PHE A 31 12.82 -0.32 8.71
CA PHE A 31 12.12 -1.34 9.52
C PHE A 31 12.94 -2.60 9.76
N VAL A 32 14.14 -2.68 9.18
CA VAL A 32 15.05 -3.81 9.35
C VAL A 32 16.17 -3.37 10.29
N VAL A 33 16.22 -3.96 11.48
CA VAL A 33 17.30 -3.74 12.44
C VAL A 33 18.17 -4.99 12.47
N GLY A 34 19.31 -4.93 11.78
CA GLY A 34 20.17 -6.09 11.57
C GLY A 34 19.45 -7.20 10.81
N SER A 35 19.20 -8.34 11.47
CA SER A 35 18.45 -9.47 10.90
C SER A 35 16.97 -9.48 11.29
N ALA A 36 16.56 -8.65 12.25
CA ALA A 36 15.18 -8.57 12.74
C ALA A 36 14.36 -7.55 11.96
N PHE A 37 13.04 -7.70 11.99
CA PHE A 37 12.08 -6.78 11.39
C PHE A 37 11.20 -6.15 12.47
N ASP A 38 11.11 -4.82 12.51
CA ASP A 38 10.26 -4.09 13.44
C ASP A 38 8.80 -4.10 12.99
N VAL A 39 8.10 -5.19 13.30
CA VAL A 39 6.67 -5.36 12.99
C VAL A 39 5.83 -4.26 13.63
N LYS A 40 6.14 -3.85 14.87
CA LYS A 40 5.33 -2.88 15.61
C LYS A 40 5.45 -1.49 15.00
N GLY A 41 6.68 -1.05 14.70
CA GLY A 41 6.93 0.23 14.04
C GLY A 41 6.37 0.26 12.63
N PHE A 42 6.50 -0.84 11.87
CA PHE A 42 5.92 -0.95 10.53
C PHE A 42 4.40 -0.81 10.55
N CYS A 43 3.71 -1.60 11.37
CA CYS A 43 2.25 -1.53 11.48
C CYS A 43 1.77 -0.16 11.98
N GLY A 44 2.45 0.41 12.98
CA GLY A 44 2.09 1.72 13.54
C GLY A 44 2.22 2.86 12.53
N ARG A 45 3.25 2.85 11.68
CA ARG A 45 3.44 3.89 10.67
C ARG A 45 2.36 3.85 9.59
N PHE A 46 2.02 2.66 9.13
CA PHE A 46 1.17 2.47 7.95
C PHE A 46 -0.30 2.17 8.28
N GLN A 47 -0.70 2.34 9.55
CA GLN A 47 -2.06 2.04 10.03
C GLN A 47 -2.52 0.60 9.68
N LEU A 48 -1.61 -0.35 9.82
CA LEU A 48 -1.87 -1.77 9.59
C LEU A 48 -2.14 -2.50 10.90
N ILE A 49 -2.90 -3.58 10.81
CA ILE A 49 -3.02 -4.58 11.86
C ILE A 49 -2.21 -5.83 11.51
N ARG A 50 -1.86 -6.66 12.50
CA ARG A 50 -1.06 -7.89 12.28
C ARG A 50 -1.64 -8.82 11.20
N PRO A 51 -2.99 -9.01 11.10
CA PRO A 51 -3.58 -9.77 9.99
C PRO A 51 -3.29 -9.19 8.60
N ASP A 52 -3.16 -7.87 8.46
CA ASP A 52 -2.78 -7.27 7.17
C ASP A 52 -1.36 -7.73 6.79
N LEU A 53 -0.43 -7.80 7.75
CA LEU A 53 0.93 -8.25 7.49
C LEU A 53 1.01 -9.74 7.12
N THR A 54 0.14 -10.58 7.69
CA THR A 54 -0.04 -11.98 7.26
C THR A 54 -0.42 -12.04 5.78
N ARG A 55 -1.40 -11.22 5.35
CA ARG A 55 -1.87 -11.16 3.96
C ARG A 55 -0.81 -10.60 3.01
N LEU A 56 -0.09 -9.56 3.44
CA LEU A 56 0.98 -8.92 2.65
C LEU A 56 2.20 -9.83 2.42
N THR A 57 2.47 -10.74 3.35
CA THR A 57 3.70 -11.56 3.32
C THR A 57 3.43 -13.03 2.98
N GLY A 58 2.18 -13.50 3.08
CA GLY A 58 1.80 -14.90 2.91
C GLY A 58 2.21 -15.81 4.07
N TYR A 59 2.80 -15.28 5.14
CA TYR A 59 3.22 -16.05 6.31
C TYR A 59 2.10 -16.13 7.35
N SER A 60 2.13 -17.21 8.15
CA SER A 60 1.14 -17.45 9.20
C SER A 60 1.12 -16.33 10.26
N GLN A 61 -0.03 -16.15 10.91
CA GLN A 61 -0.17 -15.22 12.04
C GLN A 61 0.85 -15.54 13.14
N ARG A 62 1.11 -16.83 13.42
CA ARG A 62 2.15 -17.27 14.37
C ARG A 62 3.53 -16.71 14.03
N SER A 63 3.91 -16.76 12.75
CA SER A 63 5.21 -16.23 12.30
C SER A 63 5.29 -14.72 12.47
N VAL A 64 4.21 -13.99 12.14
CA VAL A 64 4.14 -12.55 12.35
C VAL A 64 4.23 -12.18 13.83
N ASP A 65 3.55 -12.93 14.70
CA ASP A 65 3.58 -12.72 16.15
C ASP A 65 4.98 -12.97 16.74
N GLN A 66 5.67 -14.01 16.28
CA GLN A 66 7.07 -14.30 16.63
C GLN A 66 8.01 -13.16 16.25
N TRP A 67 7.88 -12.61 15.04
CA TRP A 67 8.69 -11.47 14.62
C TRP A 67 8.38 -10.21 15.45
N ALA A 68 7.11 -10.02 15.83
CA ALA A 68 6.71 -8.92 16.69
C ALA A 68 7.26 -9.03 18.12
N THR A 69 7.65 -10.23 18.57
CA THR A 69 8.33 -10.45 19.86
C THR A 69 9.85 -10.44 19.74
N GLY A 70 10.40 -10.25 18.54
CA GLY A 70 11.85 -10.11 18.29
C GLY A 70 12.51 -11.34 17.67
N ASP A 71 11.77 -12.39 17.31
CA ASP A 71 12.34 -13.53 16.61
C ASP A 71 12.86 -13.12 15.23
N THR A 72 14.04 -13.62 14.87
CA THR A 72 14.64 -13.35 13.57
C THR A 72 13.93 -14.15 12.48
N PRO A 73 13.34 -13.51 11.45
CA PRO A 73 12.73 -14.23 10.34
C PRO A 73 13.78 -15.06 9.59
N SER A 74 13.34 -16.16 8.97
CA SER A 74 14.19 -16.97 8.08
C SER A 74 14.69 -16.14 6.88
N SER A 75 15.71 -16.62 6.16
CA SER A 75 16.24 -15.89 4.99
C SER A 75 15.16 -15.53 3.94
N PRO A 76 14.27 -16.46 3.53
CA PRO A 76 13.17 -16.15 2.64
C PRO A 76 12.19 -15.12 3.23
N ALA A 77 11.84 -15.24 4.51
CA ALA A 77 10.94 -14.31 5.18
C ALA A 77 11.53 -12.89 5.25
N ARG A 78 12.83 -12.78 5.54
CA ARG A 78 13.53 -11.48 5.53
C ARG A 78 13.53 -10.84 4.15
N LYS A 79 13.69 -11.63 3.08
CA LYS A 79 13.61 -11.12 1.70
C LYS A 79 12.21 -10.57 1.42
N GLN A 80 11.17 -11.33 1.75
CA GLN A 80 9.77 -10.90 1.58
C GLN A 80 9.46 -9.63 2.39
N LEU A 81 9.85 -9.58 3.66
CA LEU A 81 9.63 -8.42 4.52
C LEU A 81 10.37 -7.18 4.01
N LYS A 82 11.56 -7.33 3.43
CA LYS A 82 12.29 -6.23 2.77
C LYS A 82 11.56 -5.74 1.53
N GLU A 83 10.99 -6.63 0.74
CA GLU A 83 10.21 -6.26 -0.45
C GLU A 83 8.94 -5.50 -0.06
N VAL A 84 8.20 -5.99 0.93
CA VAL A 84 7.04 -5.30 1.50
C VAL A 84 7.44 -3.93 2.05
N ALA A 85 8.53 -3.84 2.82
CA ALA A 85 9.00 -2.55 3.32
C ALA A 85 9.32 -1.56 2.20
N ARG A 86 10.02 -2.00 1.15
CA ARG A 86 10.34 -1.17 -0.02
C ARG A 86 9.10 -0.69 -0.78
N LEU A 87 8.10 -1.55 -0.92
CA LEU A 87 6.83 -1.19 -1.56
C LEU A 87 6.13 -0.06 -0.79
N PHE A 88 6.00 -0.21 0.52
CA PHE A 88 5.36 0.80 1.37
C PHE A 88 6.15 2.09 1.44
N ASP A 89 7.48 1.98 1.39
CA ASP A 89 8.38 3.10 1.31
C ASP A 89 8.18 3.93 0.03
N ALA A 90 7.99 3.26 -1.10
CA ALA A 90 7.69 3.90 -2.38
C ALA A 90 6.26 4.49 -2.41
N LEU A 91 5.28 3.80 -1.80
CA LEU A 91 3.93 4.35 -1.60
C LEU A 91 3.97 5.62 -0.75
N SER A 92 4.82 5.68 0.28
CA SER A 92 4.95 6.87 1.12
C SER A 92 5.60 8.07 0.43
N ASP A 93 6.15 7.89 -0.78
CA ASP A 93 6.61 9.02 -1.61
C ASP A 93 5.47 9.69 -2.39
N VAL A 94 4.34 8.99 -2.57
CA VAL A 94 3.20 9.46 -3.39
C VAL A 94 1.94 9.74 -2.58
N MET A 95 1.84 9.21 -1.36
CA MET A 95 0.73 9.47 -0.44
C MET A 95 1.20 9.46 1.03
N GLU A 96 0.39 10.01 1.92
CA GLU A 96 0.68 10.03 3.34
C GLU A 96 0.74 8.61 3.91
N ALA A 97 1.76 8.32 4.72
CA ALA A 97 2.02 6.96 5.21
C ALA A 97 0.83 6.38 6.00
N GLN A 98 0.13 7.23 6.74
CA GLN A 98 -1.04 6.86 7.53
C GLN A 98 -2.26 6.45 6.67
N ASP A 99 -2.33 6.92 5.42
CA ASP A 99 -3.46 6.63 4.52
C ASP A 99 -3.25 5.32 3.75
N ILE A 100 -2.01 4.82 3.68
CA ILE A 100 -1.64 3.60 2.94
C ILE A 100 -2.45 2.39 3.43
N GLY A 101 -2.61 2.22 4.75
CA GLY A 101 -3.35 1.09 5.31
C GLY A 101 -4.82 1.05 4.91
N THR A 102 -5.45 2.23 4.79
CA THR A 102 -6.83 2.37 4.31
C THR A 102 -6.89 2.15 2.80
N TRP A 103 -6.01 2.80 2.05
CA TRP A 103 -5.94 2.68 0.58
C TRP A 103 -5.74 1.23 0.11
N LEU A 104 -4.94 0.43 0.82
CA LEU A 104 -4.74 -1.00 0.52
C LEU A 104 -6.03 -1.82 0.54
N LYS A 105 -7.05 -1.36 1.28
CA LYS A 105 -8.33 -2.04 1.48
C LYS A 105 -9.44 -1.47 0.60
N GLU A 106 -9.17 -0.37 -0.10
CA GLU A 106 -10.13 0.26 -1.01
C GLU A 106 -10.04 -0.33 -2.41
N PRO A 107 -11.18 -0.60 -3.08
CA PRO A 107 -11.22 -0.98 -4.48
C PRO A 107 -10.53 0.07 -5.35
N ASN A 108 -9.57 -0.34 -6.19
CA ASN A 108 -8.84 0.55 -7.06
C ASN A 108 -9.12 0.22 -8.54
N PRO A 109 -9.64 1.18 -9.35
CA PRO A 109 -9.86 0.98 -10.79
C PRO A 109 -8.60 0.56 -11.57
N ALA A 110 -7.40 0.97 -11.14
CA ALA A 110 -6.14 0.54 -11.75
C ALA A 110 -5.89 -0.98 -11.62
N PHE A 111 -6.63 -1.64 -10.73
CA PHE A 111 -6.58 -3.08 -10.45
C PHE A 111 -7.89 -3.79 -10.80
N ASP A 112 -8.62 -3.29 -11.80
CA ASP A 112 -9.91 -3.85 -12.24
C ASP A 112 -10.94 -3.93 -11.11
N GLY A 113 -10.90 -2.95 -10.19
CA GLY A 113 -11.76 -2.91 -8.99
C GLY A 113 -11.30 -3.81 -7.84
N SER A 114 -10.18 -4.52 -7.98
CA SER A 114 -9.56 -5.23 -6.86
C SER A 114 -8.92 -4.26 -5.88
N THR A 115 -8.86 -4.65 -4.61
CA THR A 115 -8.07 -3.92 -3.61
C THR A 115 -6.57 -4.16 -3.85
N PRO A 116 -5.70 -3.17 -3.60
CA PRO A 116 -4.26 -3.38 -3.70
C PRO A 116 -3.76 -4.56 -2.85
N LEU A 117 -4.37 -4.80 -1.68
CA LEU A 117 -4.06 -5.95 -0.83
C LEU A 117 -4.33 -7.29 -1.54
N GLN A 118 -5.46 -7.43 -2.24
CA GLN A 118 -5.76 -8.63 -3.02
C GLN A 118 -4.78 -8.87 -4.17
N VAL A 119 -4.28 -7.80 -4.79
CA VAL A 119 -3.28 -7.90 -5.86
C VAL A 119 -1.96 -8.45 -5.30
N ILE A 120 -1.55 -8.00 -4.11
CA ILE A 120 -0.37 -8.54 -3.41
C ILE A 120 -0.59 -10.03 -3.06
N GLU A 121 -1.76 -10.40 -2.54
CA GLU A 121 -2.09 -11.79 -2.20
C GLU A 121 -2.02 -12.75 -3.39
N ARG A 122 -2.30 -12.25 -4.60
CA ARG A 122 -2.21 -13.03 -5.85
C ARG A 122 -0.79 -13.11 -6.41
N GLY A 123 0.18 -12.44 -5.79
CA GLY A 123 1.56 -12.35 -6.30
C GLY A 123 1.72 -11.36 -7.45
N GLU A 124 0.71 -10.53 -7.75
CA GLU A 124 0.71 -9.56 -8.85
C GLU A 124 1.40 -8.24 -8.47
N ASN A 125 2.46 -8.30 -7.65
CA ASN A 125 3.10 -7.13 -7.05
C ASN A 125 3.66 -6.14 -8.09
N ASP A 126 4.03 -6.63 -9.27
CA ASP A 126 4.49 -5.79 -10.40
C ASP A 126 3.44 -4.77 -10.84
N ARG A 127 2.15 -5.05 -10.68
CA ARG A 127 1.07 -4.10 -10.98
C ARG A 127 1.11 -2.91 -10.03
N LEU A 128 1.41 -3.13 -8.74
CA LEU A 128 1.56 -2.04 -7.77
C LEU A 128 2.78 -1.19 -8.10
N TRP A 129 3.91 -1.82 -8.43
CA TRP A 129 5.12 -1.10 -8.82
C TRP A 129 4.89 -0.22 -10.05
N ARG A 130 4.19 -0.73 -11.07
CA ARG A 130 3.83 0.05 -12.25
C ARG A 130 2.97 1.27 -11.90
N MET A 131 1.94 1.08 -11.07
CA MET A 131 1.08 2.17 -10.64
C MET A 131 1.85 3.22 -9.83
N ILE A 132 2.74 2.80 -8.91
CA ILE A 132 3.59 3.74 -8.16
C ILE A 132 4.49 4.53 -9.09
N TYR A 133 5.12 3.87 -10.07
CA TYR A 133 5.93 4.54 -11.08
C TYR A 133 5.11 5.60 -11.85
N GLN A 134 3.92 5.25 -12.32
CA GLN A 134 3.02 6.18 -13.02
C GLN A 134 2.64 7.37 -12.14
N LEU A 135 2.33 7.15 -10.86
CA LEU A 135 2.03 8.22 -9.90
C LEU A 135 3.24 9.13 -9.63
N GLN A 136 4.46 8.58 -9.65
CA GLN A 136 5.69 9.35 -9.47
C GLN A 136 6.06 10.17 -10.71
N THR A 137 5.84 9.64 -11.91
CA THR A 137 6.21 10.28 -13.18
C THR A 137 5.11 11.17 -13.77
N GLY A 138 3.87 11.02 -13.29
CA GLY A 138 2.70 11.72 -13.82
C GLY A 138 2.18 11.13 -15.14
N GLU A 139 2.56 9.89 -15.48
CA GLU A 139 2.02 9.19 -16.64
C GLU A 139 0.56 8.75 -16.40
N PRO A 140 -0.30 8.75 -17.44
CA PRO A 140 -1.69 8.36 -17.29
C PRO A 140 -1.86 6.86 -16.95
N LEU A 141 -2.85 6.57 -16.10
CA LEU A 141 -3.31 5.23 -15.70
C LEU A 141 -4.21 4.58 -16.74
#